data_AF-A0A3A0CQ77-F1
#
_entry.id   AF-A0A3A0CQ77-F1
#
_cell.length_a   1.000
_cell.length_b   1.000
_cell.length_c   1.000
_cell.angle_alpha   90.00
_cell.angle_beta   90.00
_cell.angle_gamma   90.00
#
_symmetry.space_group_name_H-M   'P 1'
#
loop_
_entity.id
_entity.type
_entity.pdbx_description
1 polymer ?
#
loop_
_entity_poly.entity_id
_entity_poly.type
_entity_poly.pdbx_seq_one_letter_code
_entity_poly.pdbx_strand_id
1 'polypeptide(L)' 'MAKRAGEGRVIPAGSTYKIRSQKYFFHGRRVLPSYLQAGPSFFIEKSKRKMIAEDIAVALTLTREGHHR' A
#
# COMPACT_ATOMS: atom_id res chain seq x y z
N MET A 1 -6.60 -10.94 -2.96
CA MET A 1 -5.56 -11.95 -2.69
C MET A 1 -5.86 -12.70 -1.41
N ALA A 2 -5.70 -12.15 -0.20
CA ALA A 2 -5.99 -12.86 1.07
C ALA A 2 -7.40 -13.50 1.14
N LYS A 3 -8.46 -12.73 0.83
CA LYS A 3 -9.83 -13.28 0.76
C LYS A 3 -10.00 -14.42 -0.24
N ARG A 4 -9.22 -14.42 -1.34
CA ARG A 4 -9.25 -15.51 -2.35
C ARG A 4 -8.49 -16.75 -1.85
N ALA A 5 -7.59 -16.60 -0.88
CA ALA A 5 -6.90 -17.69 -0.20
C ALA A 5 -7.67 -18.23 1.03
N GLY A 6 -8.90 -17.73 1.27
CA GLY A 6 -9.68 -18.08 2.47
C GLY A 6 -9.22 -17.36 3.74
N GLU A 7 -8.26 -16.44 3.66
CA GLU A 7 -7.72 -15.72 4.80
C GLU A 7 -8.49 -14.44 5.13
N GLY A 8 -8.34 -14.01 6.38
CA GLY A 8 -8.87 -12.75 6.88
C GLY A 8 -8.33 -11.52 6.15
N ARG A 9 -8.93 -10.37 6.45
CA ARG A 9 -8.57 -9.11 5.80
C ARG A 9 -7.20 -8.62 6.32
N VAL A 10 -6.17 -8.65 5.46
CA VAL A 10 -4.81 -8.17 5.80
C VAL A 10 -4.78 -6.68 6.17
N ILE A 11 -5.56 -5.87 5.45
CA ILE A 11 -5.68 -4.43 5.67
C ILE A 11 -7.06 -4.15 6.27
N PRO A 12 -7.20 -3.56 7.46
CA PRO A 12 -8.50 -3.30 8.06
C PRO A 12 -9.39 -2.38 7.19
N ALA A 13 -10.68 -2.38 7.46
CA ALA A 13 -11.58 -1.38 6.88
C ALA A 13 -11.28 -0.01 7.50
N GLY A 14 -11.19 1.03 6.67
CA GLY A 14 -10.93 2.40 7.13
C GLY A 14 -10.48 3.31 6.00
N SER A 15 -10.46 4.61 6.27
CA SER A 15 -9.98 5.62 5.33
C SER A 15 -8.48 5.43 5.07
N THR A 16 -8.06 5.43 3.80
CA THR A 16 -6.68 5.15 3.38
C THR A 16 -5.64 5.99 4.13
N TYR A 17 -5.91 7.28 4.36
CA TYR A 17 -4.98 8.17 5.06
C TYR A 17 -4.66 7.72 6.50
N LYS A 18 -5.60 7.05 7.19
CA LYS A 18 -5.39 6.55 8.56
C LYS A 18 -4.56 5.27 8.58
N ILE A 19 -4.77 4.42 7.58
CA ILE A 19 -4.17 3.09 7.53
C ILE A 19 -2.82 3.07 6.79
N ARG A 20 -2.52 4.03 5.90
CA ARG A 20 -1.27 4.00 5.09
C ARG A 20 0.01 4.04 5.92
N SER A 21 -0.02 4.71 7.07
CA SER A 21 1.17 4.87 7.93
C SER A 21 1.49 3.63 8.77
N GLN A 22 0.69 2.58 8.69
CA GLN A 22 0.82 1.38 9.51
C GLN A 22 1.59 0.26 8.80
N LYS A 23 2.07 -0.70 9.59
CA LYS A 23 2.83 -1.85 9.08
C LYS A 23 1.94 -3.08 8.94
N TYR A 24 1.65 -3.46 7.69
CA TYR A 24 0.95 -4.72 7.38
C TYR A 24 1.85 -5.75 6.69
N PHE A 25 1.50 -7.03 6.86
CA PHE A 25 2.22 -8.16 6.30
C PHE A 25 1.25 -9.22 5.78
N PHE A 26 1.63 -9.90 4.70
CA PHE A 26 0.91 -11.05 4.16
C PHE A 26 1.94 -12.08 3.66
N HIS A 27 1.88 -13.30 4.19
CA HIS A 27 2.90 -14.35 3.96
C HIS A 27 4.35 -13.84 4.06
N GLY A 28 4.67 -13.14 5.16
CA GLY A 28 6.01 -12.59 5.41
C GLY A 28 6.41 -11.38 4.54
N ARG A 29 5.57 -10.95 3.58
CA ARG A 29 5.85 -9.82 2.70
C ARG A 29 5.19 -8.54 3.21
N ARG A 30 5.87 -7.40 3.05
CA ARG A 30 5.31 -6.07 3.36
C ARG A 30 4.12 -5.77 2.44
N VAL A 31 3.03 -5.28 3.04
CA VAL A 31 1.85 -4.78 2.30
C VAL A 31 1.65 -3.30 2.63
N LEU A 32 1.54 -2.48 1.59
CA LEU A 32 1.42 -1.03 1.68
C LEU A 32 0.06 -0.63 1.11
N PRO A 33 -0.92 -0.22 1.95
CA PRO A 33 -2.17 0.30 1.43
C PRO A 33 -1.95 1.71 0.86
N SER A 34 -2.43 1.94 -0.36
CA SER A 34 -2.35 3.22 -1.06
C SER A 34 -3.67 3.57 -1.72
N TYR A 35 -3.76 4.76 -2.33
CA TYR A 35 -4.91 5.16 -3.11
C TYR A 35 -4.98 4.41 -4.45
N LEU A 36 -6.19 4.26 -4.98
CA LEU A 36 -6.41 3.67 -6.30
C LEU A 36 -5.75 4.55 -7.38
N GLN A 37 -4.89 3.93 -8.18
CA GLN A 37 -4.14 4.58 -9.26
C GLN A 37 -4.93 4.59 -10.58
N ALA A 38 -6.25 4.70 -10.49
CA ALA A 38 -7.16 4.62 -11.64
C ALA A 38 -8.43 5.45 -11.39
N GLY A 39 -9.08 5.85 -12.48
CA GLY A 39 -10.34 6.58 -12.48
C GLY A 39 -10.21 8.10 -12.22
N PRO A 40 -11.33 8.84 -12.27
CA PRO A 40 -11.33 10.31 -12.25
C PRO A 40 -10.68 10.91 -11.00
N SER A 41 -10.85 10.29 -9.83
CA SER A 41 -10.30 10.79 -8.57
C SER A 41 -8.77 10.83 -8.53
N PHE A 42 -8.09 10.00 -9.34
CA PHE A 42 -6.64 10.06 -9.48
C PHE A 42 -6.18 11.35 -10.19
N PHE A 43 -6.98 11.85 -11.14
CA PHE A 43 -6.65 13.02 -11.94
C PHE A 43 -7.05 14.35 -11.29
N ILE A 44 -7.92 14.35 -10.28
CA ILE A 44 -8.41 15.58 -9.66
C ILE A 44 -7.54 16.01 -8.46
N GLU A 45 -7.09 15.07 -7.63
CA GLU A 45 -6.42 15.41 -6.37
C GLU A 45 -4.90 15.24 -6.43
N LYS A 46 -4.19 16.38 -6.51
CA LYS A 46 -2.71 16.44 -6.50
C LYS A 46 -2.10 15.78 -5.25
N SER A 47 -2.75 15.89 -4.10
CA SER A 47 -2.32 15.27 -2.84
C SER A 47 -2.29 13.74 -2.92
N LYS A 48 -3.30 13.12 -3.55
CA LYS A 48 -3.35 11.66 -3.74
C LYS A 48 -2.18 11.16 -4.57
N ARG A 49 -1.82 11.86 -5.65
CA ARG A 49 -0.67 11.49 -6.49
C ARG A 49 0.66 11.56 -5.74
N LYS A 50 0.84 12.60 -4.90
CA LYS A 50 2.01 12.69 -4.02
C LYS A 50 2.08 11.52 -3.05
N MET A 51 0.97 11.20 -2.38
CA MET A 51 0.92 10.07 -1.44
C MET A 51 1.22 8.73 -2.12
N ILE A 52 0.65 8.51 -3.31
CA ILE A 52 0.94 7.32 -4.12
C ILE A 52 2.44 7.22 -4.44
N ALA A 53 3.07 8.33 -4.82
CA ALA A 53 4.51 8.35 -5.13
C ALA A 53 5.36 8.04 -3.89
N GLU A 54 5.01 8.58 -2.71
CA GLU A 54 5.65 8.26 -1.44
C GLU A 54 5.54 6.76 -1.12
N ASP A 55 4.35 6.18 -1.28
CA ASP A 55 4.09 4.77 -0.97
C ASP A 55 4.89 3.85 -1.92
N ILE A 56 5.02 4.19 -3.20
CA ILE A 56 5.85 3.47 -4.18
C ILE A 56 7.34 3.59 -3.83
N ALA A 57 7.80 4.78 -3.43
CA ALA A 57 9.19 4.99 -3.04
C ALA A 57 9.57 4.09 -1.85
N VAL A 58 8.69 3.99 -0.84
CA VAL A 58 8.88 3.07 0.29
C VAL A 58 8.93 1.62 -0.19
N ALA A 59 8.04 1.21 -1.09
CA ALA A 59 8.05 -0.15 -1.65
C ALA A 59 9.40 -0.47 -2.32
N LEU A 60 9.92 0.45 -3.14
CA LEU A 60 11.20 0.28 -3.83
C LEU A 60 12.38 0.21 -2.84
N THR A 61 12.40 1.07 -1.81
CA THR A 61 13.43 1.02 -0.77
C THR A 61 13.46 -0.34 -0.07
N LEU A 62 12.29 -0.87 0.31
CA LEU A 62 12.20 -2.18 0.97
C LEU A 62 12.72 -3.33 0.08
N THR A 63 12.53 -3.26 -1.23
CA THR A 63 13.09 -4.27 -2.15
C THR A 63 14.60 -4.20 -2.25
N ARG A 64 15.18 -3.00 -2.19
CA ARG A 64 16.64 -2.79 -2.21
C ARG A 64 17.30 -3.29 -0.93
N GLU A 65 16.70 -3.00 0.22
CA GLU A 65 17.20 -3.45 1.52
C GLU A 65 17.10 -4.98 1.70
N GLY A 66 16.09 -5.62 1.10
CA GLY A 66 15.93 -7.07 1.12
C GLY A 66 16.89 -7.85 0.22
N HIS A 67 17.54 -7.20 -0.76
CA HIS A 67 18.56 -7.80 -1.64
C HIS A 67 19.97 -7.83 -1.02
N HIS A 68 20.16 -7.22 0.16
CA HIS A 68 21.43 -7.18 0.89
C HIS A 68 21.46 -8.10 2.13
N ARG A 69 20.55 -9.07 2.23
CA ARG A 69 20.59 -10.13 3.26
C ARG A 69 20.59 -11.51 2.63
#